data_AF-A0A2T1M271-F1
#
_entry.id   AF-A0A2T1M271-F1
#
_cell.length_a   1.000
_cell.length_b   1.000
_cell.length_c   1.000
_cell.angle_alpha   90.00
_cell.angle_beta   90.00
_cell.angle_gamma   90.00
#
_symmetry.space_group_name_H-M   'P 1'
#
loop_
_entity.id
_entity.type
_entity.pdbx_description
1 polymer ?
#
loop_
_entity_poly.entity_id
_entity_poly.type
_entity_poly.pdbx_seq_one_letter_code
_entity_poly.pdbx_strand_id
1 'polypeptide(L)'
;MTNLNFGKPRPLWRVLTLSVVTFMLYYGWYKYIIQEELRRYNGYGWSGTLCLFPFVIGVALPQIIYQLYPTLGSWVSSLSLLGIVWIYIVQYKLYRTVNELYRKEGLKEPLTIWWLFIPGLNLMVGFRQIHFLSEYWAKKQNTSIDDPFAQAIPLISLNL
;
A
#
# COMPACT_ATOMS: atom_id res chain seq x y z
N MET A 1 -7.60 -27.60 13.13
CA MET A 1 -6.59 -26.68 12.59
C MET A 1 -7.33 -25.48 12.05
N THR A 2 -7.24 -24.31 12.69
CA THR A 2 -7.83 -23.07 12.18
C THR A 2 -7.14 -22.75 10.85
N ASN A 3 -7.88 -22.75 9.75
CA ASN A 3 -7.40 -22.27 8.44
C ASN A 3 -7.08 -20.78 8.58
N LEU A 4 -5.88 -20.45 9.06
CA LEU A 4 -5.39 -19.09 9.08
C LEU A 4 -5.23 -18.65 7.62
N ASN A 5 -6.09 -17.75 7.18
CA ASN A 5 -6.03 -17.14 5.85
C ASN A 5 -4.81 -16.21 5.78
N PHE A 6 -3.62 -16.79 5.61
CA PHE A 6 -2.39 -16.05 5.40
C PHE A 6 -2.45 -15.29 4.07
N GLY A 7 -1.85 -14.10 4.03
CA GLY A 7 -1.66 -13.38 2.78
C GLY A 7 -0.60 -14.03 1.91
N LYS A 8 -0.59 -13.69 0.62
CA LYS A 8 0.41 -14.22 -0.31
C LYS A 8 1.68 -13.36 -0.30
N PRO A 9 2.87 -13.96 -0.13
CA PRO A 9 4.14 -13.24 -0.28
C PRO A 9 4.30 -12.73 -1.71
N ARG A 10 4.65 -11.45 -1.86
CA ARG A 10 4.80 -10.75 -3.15
C ARG A 10 6.06 -9.90 -3.09
N PRO A 11 7.19 -10.35 -3.67
CA PRO A 11 8.45 -9.62 -3.60
C PRO A 11 8.33 -8.24 -4.25
N LEU A 12 9.10 -7.28 -3.72
CA LEU A 12 9.06 -5.89 -4.15
C LEU A 12 9.33 -5.76 -5.65
N TRP A 13 10.36 -6.42 -6.17
CA TRP A 13 10.69 -6.36 -7.61
C TRP A 13 9.49 -6.74 -8.48
N ARG A 14 8.74 -7.79 -8.12
CA ARG A 14 7.59 -8.26 -8.90
C ARG A 14 6.47 -7.23 -8.87
N VAL A 15 6.24 -6.62 -7.71
CA VAL A 15 5.23 -5.55 -7.58
C VAL A 15 5.64 -4.35 -8.41
N LEU A 16 6.91 -3.93 -8.37
CA LEU A 16 7.43 -2.80 -9.14
C LEU A 16 7.33 -3.05 -10.65
N THR A 17 7.88 -4.16 -11.15
CA THR A 17 7.89 -4.47 -12.58
C THR A 17 6.47 -4.56 -13.14
N LEU A 18 5.57 -5.26 -12.46
CA LEU A 18 4.18 -5.37 -12.90
C LEU A 18 3.46 -4.02 -12.83
N SER A 19 3.76 -3.19 -11.83
CA SER A 19 3.19 -1.83 -11.74
C SER A 19 3.67 -0.96 -12.90
N VAL A 20 4.93 -1.03 -13.30
CA VAL A 20 5.44 -0.27 -14.45
C VAL A 20 4.82 -0.76 -15.76
N VAL A 21 4.84 -2.08 -16.02
CA VAL A 21 4.33 -2.67 -17.27
C VAL A 21 2.83 -2.43 -17.45
N THR A 22 2.08 -2.38 -16.35
CA THR A 22 0.63 -2.16 -16.36
C THR A 22 0.22 -0.71 -16.14
N PHE A 23 1.14 0.25 -16.23
CA PHE A 23 0.86 1.68 -15.97
C PHE A 23 0.10 1.91 -14.63
N MET A 24 0.63 1.35 -13.55
CA MET A 24 0.13 1.41 -12.17
C MET A 24 -1.16 0.63 -11.88
N LEU A 25 -1.80 -0.02 -12.87
CA LEU A 25 -3.01 -0.81 -12.64
C LEU A 25 -2.75 -1.96 -11.64
N TYR A 26 -1.62 -2.65 -11.79
CA TYR A 26 -1.23 -3.72 -10.86
C TYR A 26 -1.01 -3.18 -9.45
N TYR A 27 -0.47 -1.97 -9.28
CA TYR A 27 -0.27 -1.37 -7.97
C TYR A 27 -1.61 -1.11 -7.25
N GLY A 28 -2.61 -0.62 -8.00
CA GLY A 28 -3.97 -0.46 -7.48
C GLY A 28 -4.58 -1.79 -7.02
N TRP A 29 -4.49 -2.82 -7.86
CA TRP A 29 -4.93 -4.18 -7.51
C TRP A 29 -4.19 -4.74 -6.30
N TYR A 30 -2.87 -4.54 -6.24
CA TYR A 30 -2.04 -4.96 -5.12
C TYR A 30 -2.50 -4.33 -3.80
N LYS A 31 -2.74 -3.00 -3.78
CA LYS A 31 -3.26 -2.30 -2.60
C LYS A 31 -4.61 -2.83 -2.14
N TYR A 32 -5.50 -3.14 -3.08
CA TYR A 32 -6.79 -3.73 -2.78
C TYR A 32 -6.62 -5.10 -2.09
N ILE A 33 -5.80 -5.97 -2.67
CA ILE A 33 -5.63 -7.33 -2.19
C ILE A 33 -4.94 -7.41 -0.83
N ILE A 34 -3.90 -6.62 -0.58
CA ILE A 34 -3.23 -6.64 0.73
C ILE A 34 -4.15 -6.20 1.86
N GLN A 35 -5.07 -5.27 1.60
CA GLN A 35 -6.04 -4.86 2.62
C GLN A 35 -7.07 -5.94 2.90
N GLU A 36 -7.55 -6.63 1.87
CA GLU A 36 -8.42 -7.79 2.05
C GLU A 36 -7.72 -8.92 2.80
N GLU A 37 -6.46 -9.21 2.50
CA GLU A 37 -5.65 -10.20 3.22
C GLU A 37 -5.45 -9.81 4.69
N LEU A 38 -5.06 -8.56 4.94
CA LEU A 38 -4.89 -8.04 6.31
C LEU A 38 -6.20 -8.04 7.10
N ARG A 39 -7.32 -7.70 6.46
CA ARG A 39 -8.65 -7.74 7.08
C ARG A 39 -9.06 -9.17 7.43
N ARG A 40 -8.83 -10.13 6.53
CA ARG A 40 -9.11 -11.56 6.76
C ARG A 40 -8.22 -12.14 7.85
N TYR A 41 -6.95 -11.76 7.88
CA TYR A 41 -5.98 -12.25 8.86
C TYR A 41 -6.22 -11.67 10.26
N ASN A 42 -6.47 -10.36 10.38
CA ASN A 42 -6.71 -9.72 11.67
C ASN A 42 -8.15 -9.91 12.18
N GLY A 43 -9.10 -10.30 11.32
CA GLY A 43 -10.53 -10.37 11.64
C GLY A 43 -11.23 -9.00 11.69
N TYR A 44 -10.48 -7.91 11.58
CA TYR A 44 -10.96 -6.52 11.50
C TYR A 44 -10.07 -5.72 10.54
N GLY A 45 -10.59 -4.66 9.94
CA GLY A 45 -9.83 -3.85 8.97
C GLY A 45 -10.73 -3.14 7.97
N TRP A 46 -10.14 -2.24 7.17
CA TRP A 46 -10.85 -1.67 6.02
C TRP A 46 -10.83 -2.64 4.86
N SER A 47 -11.90 -2.62 4.06
CA SER A 47 -11.95 -3.38 2.82
C SER A 47 -11.04 -2.73 1.77
N GLY A 48 -10.51 -3.54 0.86
CA GLY A 48 -9.76 -3.04 -0.29
C GLY A 48 -10.57 -2.05 -1.13
N THR A 49 -11.91 -2.16 -1.13
CA THR A 49 -12.80 -1.23 -1.81
C THR A 49 -12.68 0.19 -1.24
N LEU A 50 -12.57 0.35 0.08
CA LEU A 50 -12.39 1.66 0.74
C LEU A 50 -11.02 2.30 0.41
N CYS A 51 -10.06 1.52 -0.07
CA CYS A 51 -8.77 2.01 -0.56
C CYS A 51 -8.83 2.57 -1.98
N LEU A 52 -9.59 1.93 -2.88
CA LEU A 52 -9.62 2.29 -4.31
C LEU A 52 -10.72 3.29 -4.66
N PHE A 53 -11.88 3.20 -4.00
CA PHE A 53 -13.01 4.12 -4.14
C PHE A 53 -12.63 5.61 -4.14
N PRO A 54 -11.78 6.11 -3.24
CA PRO A 54 -11.38 7.51 -3.14
C PRO A 54 -10.45 7.95 -4.26
N PHE A 55 -9.66 7.03 -4.82
CA PHE A 55 -8.84 7.34 -6.00
C PHE A 55 -9.74 7.48 -7.23
N VAL A 56 -10.66 6.54 -7.44
CA VAL A 56 -11.54 6.54 -8.61
C VAL A 56 -12.53 7.70 -8.56
N ILE A 57 -13.24 7.88 -7.45
CA ILE A 57 -14.31 8.87 -7.32
C ILE A 57 -13.78 10.20 -6.80
N GLY A 58 -12.78 10.17 -5.94
CA GLY A 58 -12.25 11.37 -5.33
C GLY A 58 -11.12 12.02 -6.11
N VAL A 59 -10.50 11.35 -7.10
CA VAL A 59 -9.43 11.95 -7.93
C VAL A 59 -9.71 11.80 -9.43
N ALA A 60 -9.87 10.58 -9.93
CA ALA A 60 -9.99 10.35 -11.38
C ALA A 60 -11.28 10.94 -11.96
N LEU A 61 -12.42 10.72 -11.30
CA LEU A 61 -13.73 11.18 -11.77
C LEU A 61 -13.83 12.72 -11.86
N PRO A 62 -13.44 13.51 -10.83
CA PRO A 62 -13.44 14.97 -10.92
C PRO A 62 -12.56 15.51 -12.06
N GLN A 63 -11.40 14.88 -12.29
CA GLN A 63 -10.49 15.28 -13.37
C GLN A 63 -11.07 14.96 -14.75
N ILE A 64 -11.68 13.78 -14.93
CA ILE A 64 -12.36 13.40 -16.18
C ILE A 64 -13.54 14.32 -16.45
N ILE A 65 -14.36 14.63 -15.43
CA ILE A 65 -15.50 15.54 -15.58
C ILE A 65 -15.02 16.93 -16.00
N TYR A 66 -13.96 17.45 -15.38
CA TYR A 66 -13.40 18.76 -15.75
C TYR A 66 -12.88 18.79 -17.20
N GLN A 67 -12.23 17.71 -17.67
CA GLN A 67 -11.75 17.61 -19.04
C GLN A 67 -12.90 17.53 -20.07
N LEU A 68 -13.98 16.81 -19.75
CA LEU A 68 -15.13 16.65 -20.64
C LEU A 68 -16.07 17.88 -20.63
N TYR A 69 -16.18 18.56 -19.49
CA TYR A 69 -17.10 19.66 -19.27
C TYR A 69 -16.40 20.85 -18.58
N PRO A 70 -15.51 21.56 -19.29
CA PRO A 70 -14.77 22.69 -18.72
C PRO A 70 -15.69 23.85 -18.28
N THR A 71 -16.93 23.87 -18.76
CA THR A 71 -17.97 24.85 -18.40
C THR A 71 -18.46 24.74 -16.95
N LEU A 72 -18.20 23.63 -16.26
CA LEU A 72 -18.60 23.43 -14.86
C LEU A 72 -17.71 24.21 -13.86
N GLY A 73 -16.60 24.78 -14.32
CA GLY A 73 -15.68 25.59 -13.51
C GLY A 73 -14.62 24.78 -12.75
N SER A 74 -13.54 25.46 -12.34
CA SER A 74 -12.35 24.83 -11.74
C SER A 74 -12.57 24.20 -10.37
N TRP A 75 -13.65 24.57 -9.66
CA TRP A 75 -13.98 24.02 -8.35
C TRP A 75 -14.24 22.50 -8.39
N VAL A 76 -14.71 21.96 -9.53
CA VAL A 76 -14.89 20.51 -9.73
C VAL A 76 -13.54 19.79 -9.65
N SER A 77 -12.50 20.36 -10.28
CA SER A 77 -11.14 19.84 -10.18
C SER A 77 -10.60 19.90 -8.76
N SER A 78 -10.94 20.95 -7.98
CA SER A 78 -10.54 21.08 -6.58
C SER A 78 -11.08 19.97 -5.66
N LEU A 79 -12.17 19.29 -6.04
CA LEU A 79 -12.64 18.09 -5.31
C LEU A 79 -11.59 16.97 -5.29
N SER A 80 -10.64 16.98 -6.24
CA SER A 80 -9.51 16.03 -6.28
C SER A 80 -8.64 16.07 -5.02
N LEU A 81 -8.61 17.20 -4.31
CA LEU A 81 -7.88 17.36 -3.06
C LEU A 81 -8.42 16.43 -1.95
N LEU A 82 -9.73 16.21 -1.90
CA LEU A 82 -10.35 15.30 -0.92
C LEU A 82 -9.91 13.85 -1.17
N GLY A 83 -9.83 13.44 -2.44
CA GLY A 83 -9.31 12.14 -2.84
C GLY A 83 -7.84 11.96 -2.44
N ILE A 84 -7.01 12.99 -2.64
CA ILE A 84 -5.60 12.99 -2.21
C ILE A 84 -5.49 12.82 -0.70
N VAL A 85 -6.19 13.65 0.09
CA VAL A 85 -6.20 13.54 1.56
C VAL A 85 -6.59 12.14 2.01
N TRP A 86 -7.61 11.55 1.38
CA TRP A 86 -8.03 10.21 1.71
C TRP A 86 -6.97 9.14 1.38
N ILE A 87 -6.27 9.27 0.26
CA ILE A 87 -5.15 8.36 -0.10
C ILE A 87 -4.09 8.38 1.02
N TYR A 88 -3.77 9.55 1.58
CA TYR A 88 -2.86 9.66 2.71
C TYR A 88 -3.39 8.97 3.97
N ILE A 89 -4.67 9.12 4.29
CA ILE A 89 -5.32 8.43 5.43
C ILE A 89 -5.21 6.91 5.27
N VAL A 90 -5.50 6.39 4.07
CA VAL A 90 -5.42 4.96 3.77
C VAL A 90 -3.98 4.46 3.89
N GLN A 91 -3.00 5.21 3.38
CA GLN A 91 -1.59 4.85 3.49
C GLN A 91 -1.11 4.84 4.95
N TYR A 92 -1.44 5.88 5.71
CA TYR A 92 -1.11 5.98 7.14
C TYR A 92 -1.64 4.77 7.91
N LYS A 93 -2.91 4.40 7.67
CA LYS A 93 -3.52 3.25 8.32
C LYS A 93 -2.82 1.94 7.95
N LEU A 94 -2.53 1.74 6.67
CA LEU A 94 -1.84 0.53 6.19
C LEU A 94 -0.47 0.38 6.85
N TYR A 95 0.31 1.47 6.94
CA TYR A 95 1.63 1.44 7.58
C TYR A 95 1.53 1.09 9.06
N ARG A 96 0.55 1.67 9.76
CA ARG A 96 0.25 1.31 11.15
C ARG A 96 -0.10 -0.17 11.31
N THR A 97 -0.91 -0.73 10.41
CA THR A 97 -1.28 -2.15 10.47
C THR A 97 -0.06 -3.06 10.28
N VAL A 98 0.83 -2.74 9.34
CA VAL A 98 2.07 -3.52 9.14
C VAL A 98 2.98 -3.43 10.37
N ASN A 99 3.17 -2.25 10.96
CA ASN A 99 3.94 -2.12 12.21
C ASN A 99 3.32 -2.93 13.35
N GLU A 100 1.99 -2.90 13.48
CA GLU A 100 1.28 -3.65 14.50
C GLU A 100 1.48 -5.17 14.35
N LEU A 101 1.53 -5.69 13.11
CA LEU A 101 1.84 -7.10 12.85
C LEU A 101 3.23 -7.50 13.37
N TYR A 102 4.24 -6.68 13.11
CA TYR A 102 5.60 -6.91 13.59
C TYR A 102 5.67 -6.82 15.12
N ARG A 103 5.04 -5.79 15.70
CA ARG A 103 4.99 -5.59 17.15
C ARG A 103 4.31 -6.75 17.88
N LYS A 104 3.24 -7.31 17.33
CA LYS A 104 2.55 -8.49 17.89
C LYS A 104 3.44 -9.73 17.96
N GLU A 105 4.49 -9.79 17.15
CA GLU A 105 5.50 -10.86 17.17
C GLU A 105 6.74 -10.52 17.99
N GLY A 106 6.74 -9.39 18.71
CA GLY A 106 7.92 -8.91 19.41
C GLY A 106 9.05 -8.46 18.47
N LEU A 107 8.75 -8.23 17.19
CA LEU A 107 9.70 -7.70 16.22
C LEU A 107 9.68 -6.17 16.22
N LYS A 108 10.79 -5.57 15.81
CA LYS A 108 10.91 -4.13 15.62
C LYS A 108 10.01 -3.64 14.48
N GLU A 109 9.35 -2.51 14.69
CA GLU A 109 8.47 -1.87 13.71
C GLU A 109 9.25 -1.42 12.46
N PRO A 110 8.92 -1.96 11.27
CA PRO A 110 9.74 -1.71 10.08
C PRO A 110 9.49 -0.38 9.37
N LEU A 111 8.36 0.29 9.62
CA LEU A 111 7.96 1.49 8.90
C LEU A 111 7.97 2.73 9.78
N THR A 112 8.73 3.74 9.36
CA THR A 112 8.67 5.09 9.95
C THR A 112 7.51 5.87 9.32
N ILE A 113 6.36 5.87 9.98
CA ILE A 113 5.10 6.41 9.41
C ILE A 113 5.23 7.88 8.98
N TRP A 114 6.01 8.69 9.71
CA TRP A 114 6.23 10.11 9.39
C TRP A 114 6.87 10.35 8.02
N TRP A 115 7.60 9.36 7.48
CA TRP A 115 8.19 9.46 6.14
C TRP A 115 7.14 9.57 5.03
N LEU A 116 5.89 9.20 5.31
CA LEU A 116 4.76 9.41 4.39
C LEU A 116 4.60 10.88 3.97
N PHE A 117 4.90 11.82 4.86
CA PHE A 117 4.70 13.25 4.62
C PHE A 117 5.91 13.94 3.99
N ILE A 118 7.04 13.24 3.86
CA ILE A 118 8.29 13.80 3.32
C ILE A 118 8.41 13.35 1.85
N PRO A 119 8.43 14.28 0.87
CA PRO A 119 8.63 13.92 -0.53
C PRO A 119 9.90 13.11 -0.74
N GLY A 120 9.82 12.02 -1.52
CA GLY A 120 10.91 11.08 -1.73
C GLY A 120 10.95 9.96 -0.69
N LEU A 121 10.90 10.29 0.61
CA LEU A 121 10.82 9.28 1.66
C LEU A 121 9.46 8.55 1.68
N ASN A 122 8.40 9.19 1.19
CA ASN A 122 7.09 8.58 1.01
C ASN A 122 7.13 7.36 0.07
N LEU A 123 7.96 7.40 -0.97
CA LEU A 123 8.20 6.27 -1.87
C LEU A 123 9.01 5.18 -1.16
N MET A 124 10.04 5.57 -0.42
CA MET A 124 10.88 4.62 0.33
C MET A 124 10.09 3.85 1.38
N VAL A 125 9.25 4.52 2.17
CA VAL A 125 8.38 3.84 3.14
C VAL A 125 7.34 2.95 2.44
N GLY A 126 6.88 3.33 1.24
CA GLY A 126 6.04 2.47 0.40
C GLY A 126 6.74 1.19 -0.04
N PHE A 127 8.01 1.27 -0.47
CA PHE A 127 8.81 0.10 -0.83
C PHE A 127 9.09 -0.80 0.38
N ARG A 128 9.45 -0.21 1.51
CA ARG A 128 9.58 -0.92 2.79
C ARG A 128 8.29 -1.64 3.15
N GLN A 129 7.14 -0.97 3.01
CA GLN A 129 5.85 -1.57 3.31
C GLN A 129 5.60 -2.83 2.49
N ILE A 130 5.90 -2.81 1.18
CA ILE A 130 5.73 -3.97 0.29
C ILE A 130 6.67 -5.10 0.70
N HIS A 131 7.96 -4.78 0.88
CA HIS A 131 9.00 -5.74 1.23
C HIS A 131 8.70 -6.43 2.56
N PHE A 132 8.52 -5.68 3.65
CA PHE A 132 8.28 -6.25 4.98
C PHE A 132 6.94 -6.98 5.09
N LEU A 133 5.88 -6.50 4.40
CA LEU A 133 4.64 -7.27 4.37
C LEU A 133 4.83 -8.61 3.65
N SER A 134 5.62 -8.62 2.57
CA SER A 134 5.97 -9.82 1.85
C SER A 134 6.77 -10.80 2.72
N GLU A 135 7.83 -10.32 3.38
CA GLU A 135 8.62 -11.11 4.32
C GLU A 135 7.78 -11.67 5.47
N TYR A 136 6.89 -10.87 6.04
CA TYR A 136 5.99 -11.29 7.10
C TYR A 136 5.15 -12.50 6.67
N TRP A 137 4.57 -12.46 5.47
CA TRP A 137 3.77 -13.57 4.96
C TRP A 137 4.60 -14.81 4.66
N ALA A 138 5.82 -14.64 4.14
CA ALA A 138 6.72 -15.75 3.91
C ALA A 138 7.14 -16.42 5.22
N LYS A 139 7.48 -15.64 6.25
CA LYS A 139 7.77 -16.13 7.60
C LYS A 139 6.60 -16.94 8.17
N LYS A 140 5.35 -16.46 7.99
CA LYS A 140 4.16 -17.22 8.43
C LYS A 140 3.96 -18.55 7.71
N GLN A 141 4.41 -18.63 6.46
CA GLN A 141 4.32 -19.83 5.64
C GLN A 141 5.57 -20.73 5.73
N ASN A 142 6.55 -20.39 6.58
CA ASN A 142 7.87 -21.05 6.63
C ASN A 142 8.54 -21.12 5.25
N THR A 143 8.37 -20.07 4.46
CA THR A 143 9.01 -19.91 3.15
C THR A 143 9.98 -18.73 3.19
N SER A 144 10.91 -18.67 2.24
CA SER A 144 11.77 -17.52 2.01
C SER A 144 11.37 -16.83 0.70
N ILE A 145 11.68 -15.54 0.61
CA ILE A 145 11.47 -14.75 -0.60
C ILE A 145 12.81 -14.22 -1.02
N ASP A 146 13.14 -14.44 -2.28
CA ASP A 146 14.23 -13.72 -2.90
C ASP A 146 13.73 -12.36 -3.41
N ASP A 147 14.26 -11.29 -2.82
CA ASP A 147 13.93 -9.91 -3.16
C ASP A 147 15.22 -9.13 -3.47
N PRO A 148 15.81 -9.34 -4.65
CA PRO A 148 17.09 -8.74 -5.02
C PRO A 148 17.06 -7.22 -4.99
N PHE A 149 15.89 -6.59 -5.20
CA PHE A 149 15.76 -5.14 -5.16
C PHE A 149 15.84 -4.57 -3.74
N ALA A 150 15.22 -5.25 -2.77
CA ALA A 150 15.33 -4.88 -1.36
C ALA A 150 16.73 -5.19 -0.80
N GLN A 151 17.36 -6.27 -1.25
CA GLN A 151 18.74 -6.61 -0.88
C GLN A 151 19.76 -5.61 -1.42
N ALA A 152 19.52 -5.04 -2.62
CA ALA A 152 20.39 -4.04 -3.22
C ALA A 152 20.34 -2.66 -2.53
N ILE A 153 19.27 -2.36 -1.78
CA ILE A 153 19.06 -1.05 -1.15
C ILE A 153 18.89 -1.24 0.36
N PRO A 154 19.95 -1.02 1.17
CA PRO A 154 19.91 -1.21 2.63
C PRO A 154 18.81 -0.39 3.31
N LEU A 155 18.46 0.77 2.76
CA LEU A 155 17.37 1.61 3.30
C LEU A 155 15.97 1.00 3.12
N ILE A 156 15.82 -0.07 2.33
CA ILE A 156 14.56 -0.80 2.13
C ILE A 156 14.52 -2.07 3.01
N SER A 157 15.63 -2.79 3.11
CA SER A 157 15.71 -4.08 3.82
C SER A 157 16.11 -3.98 5.29
N LEU A 158 16.88 -2.96 5.70
CA LEU A 158 17.30 -2.83 7.11
C LEU A 158 16.14 -2.35 7.98
N ASN A 159 15.87 -3.09 9.06
CA ASN A 159 14.94 -2.67 10.10
C ASN A 159 15.61 -1.64 11.04
N LEU A 160 15.76 -0.42 10.50
CA LEU A 160 16.43 0.74 11.11
C LEU A 160 15.80 1.21 12.41
#